data_AF-A0A4V2V7Q6-F1
#
_entry.id   AF-A0A4V2V7Q6-F1
#
_cell.length_a   1.000
_cell.length_b   1.000
_cell.length_c   1.000
_cell.angle_alpha   90.00
_cell.angle_beta   90.00
_cell.angle_gamma   90.00
#
_symmetry.space_group_name_H-M   'P 1'
#
loop_
_entity.id
_entity.type
_entity.pdbx_description
1 polymer ?
#
loop_
_entity_poly.entity_id
_entity_poly.type
_entity_poly.pdbx_seq_one_letter_code
_entity_poly.pdbx_strand_id
1 'polypeptide(L)'
;MNNRFTLAVTGQSLIKHDIRAIPAPAFGKVRSLLRQADLSFTNFEGTILGSHGGWPLKGSFFGCSDPVVLDTLRAIGFRALSLSNNHAFDLGPSGVLSTLEEVEKRDFLHAGLGRDHTEVSRPSTATIGGRRVAIVAMDGGPGPDFMYAANADDNRPGRPGVNRLRLSQVIEVDGTAFDQIQAIRDKVGYTAIDLTNDSQPDDPPRLAPESEIGISRAVFRRSERFGRSVKIDEADLARNLASIAAA
;
A
#
# COMPACT_ATOMS: atom_id res chain seq x y z
N MET A 1 -7.24 -21.54 32.34
CA MET A 1 -6.69 -20.62 31.32
C MET A 1 -7.66 -20.60 30.15
N ASN A 2 -8.13 -19.42 29.75
CA ASN A 2 -9.08 -19.31 28.64
C ASN A 2 -8.33 -19.59 27.33
N ASN A 3 -8.67 -20.68 26.63
CA ASN A 3 -7.93 -21.12 25.44
C ASN A 3 -8.41 -20.42 24.15
N ARG A 4 -9.21 -19.36 24.29
CA ARG A 4 -9.81 -18.59 23.20
C ARG A 4 -9.03 -17.29 23.01
N PHE A 5 -8.73 -16.95 21.76
CA PHE A 5 -8.18 -15.67 21.35
C PHE A 5 -9.10 -15.06 20.29
N THR A 6 -9.43 -13.78 20.44
CA THR A 6 -10.41 -13.07 19.64
C THR A 6 -9.74 -11.92 18.91
N LEU A 7 -9.89 -11.91 17.58
CA LEU A 7 -9.47 -10.82 16.72
C LEU A 7 -10.71 -10.09 16.21
N ALA A 8 -10.74 -8.78 16.34
CA ALA A 8 -11.72 -7.94 15.64
C ALA A 8 -11.02 -7.19 14.49
N VAL A 9 -11.53 -7.37 13.27
CA VAL A 9 -10.92 -6.81 12.05
C VAL A 9 -11.91 -5.86 11.41
N THR A 10 -11.47 -4.65 11.12
CA THR A 10 -12.22 -3.70 10.31
C THR A 10 -11.49 -3.40 9.00
N GLY A 11 -12.23 -2.83 8.05
CA GLY A 11 -11.66 -2.33 6.80
C GLY A 11 -10.92 -1.01 6.98
N GLN A 12 -11.07 -0.14 5.99
CA GLN A 12 -10.42 1.17 5.95
C GLN A 12 -10.92 2.12 7.04
N SER A 13 -9.98 2.73 7.75
CA SER A 13 -10.19 3.85 8.67
C SER A 13 -9.65 5.14 8.05
N LEU A 14 -10.45 5.71 7.14
CA LEU A 14 -10.24 7.05 6.56
C LEU A 14 -10.82 8.13 7.50
N ILE A 15 -10.34 8.15 8.75
CA ILE A 15 -10.77 9.11 9.77
C ILE A 15 -9.84 10.32 9.73
N LYS A 16 -10.37 11.51 9.46
CA LYS A 16 -9.58 12.75 9.27
C LYS A 16 -9.59 13.70 10.47
N HIS A 17 -10.49 13.47 11.42
CA HIS A 17 -10.73 14.36 12.55
C HIS A 17 -10.93 13.56 13.84
N ASP A 18 -10.79 14.21 14.99
CA ASP A 18 -11.07 13.58 16.26
C ASP A 18 -12.58 13.37 16.44
N ILE A 19 -13.00 12.10 16.40
CA ILE A 19 -14.40 11.70 16.56
C ILE A 19 -14.74 11.17 17.96
N ARG A 20 -13.84 11.31 18.96
CA ARG A 20 -14.05 10.78 20.31
C ARG A 20 -15.30 11.36 20.99
N ALA A 21 -15.62 12.62 20.70
CA ALA A 21 -16.75 13.34 21.27
C ALA A 21 -18.11 13.07 20.60
N ILE A 22 -18.16 12.34 19.47
CA ILE A 22 -19.40 12.13 18.73
C ILE A 22 -20.36 11.21 19.52
N PRO A 23 -21.56 11.68 19.92
CA PRO A 23 -22.52 10.88 20.66
C PRO A 23 -23.38 10.04 19.71
N ALA A 24 -22.89 8.86 19.35
CA ALA A 24 -23.62 7.90 18.52
C ALA A 24 -23.76 6.55 19.24
N PRO A 25 -24.97 6.17 19.74
CA PRO A 25 -25.17 4.91 20.47
C PRO A 25 -24.74 3.66 19.68
N ALA A 26 -25.00 3.64 18.37
CA ALA A 26 -24.55 2.56 17.50
C ALA A 26 -23.02 2.45 17.45
N PHE A 27 -22.32 3.58 17.34
CA PHE A 27 -20.86 3.62 17.39
C PHE A 27 -20.31 3.20 18.77
N GLY A 28 -21.02 3.54 19.85
CA GLY A 28 -20.73 3.04 21.19
C GLY A 28 -20.68 1.51 21.26
N LYS A 29 -21.63 0.82 20.60
CA LYS A 29 -21.63 -0.64 20.50
C LYS A 29 -20.43 -1.18 19.72
N VAL A 30 -20.06 -0.53 18.62
CA VAL A 30 -18.86 -0.88 17.82
C VAL A 30 -17.58 -0.75 18.66
N ARG A 31 -17.40 0.37 19.36
CA ARG A 31 -16.25 0.56 20.28
C ARG A 31 -16.20 -0.51 21.37
N SER A 32 -17.35 -0.86 21.94
CA SER A 32 -17.44 -1.92 22.95
C SER A 32 -16.97 -3.27 22.39
N LEU A 33 -17.42 -3.64 21.18
CA LEU A 33 -17.00 -4.87 20.52
C LEU A 33 -15.49 -4.89 20.22
N LEU A 34 -14.94 -3.79 19.69
CA LEU A 34 -13.51 -3.69 19.38
C LEU A 34 -12.63 -3.78 20.63
N ARG A 35 -13.07 -3.18 21.75
CA ARG A 35 -12.34 -3.19 23.02
C ARG A 35 -12.42 -4.52 23.78
N GLN A 36 -13.44 -5.34 23.51
CA GLN A 36 -13.60 -6.67 24.11
C GLN A 36 -12.73 -7.74 23.44
N ALA A 37 -12.27 -7.51 22.21
CA ALA A 37 -11.36 -8.41 21.53
C ALA A 37 -9.96 -8.36 22.15
N ASP A 38 -9.24 -9.49 22.12
CA ASP A 38 -7.84 -9.55 22.59
C ASP A 38 -6.93 -8.65 21.74
N LEU A 39 -7.22 -8.59 20.43
CA LEU A 39 -6.63 -7.64 19.50
C LEU A 39 -7.69 -7.11 18.55
N SER A 40 -7.67 -5.80 18.28
CA SER A 40 -8.42 -5.22 17.18
C SER A 40 -7.51 -4.51 16.18
N PHE A 41 -7.82 -4.72 14.91
CA PHE A 41 -7.05 -4.31 13.74
C PHE A 41 -7.88 -3.42 12.82
N THR A 42 -7.23 -2.44 12.20
CA THR A 42 -7.78 -1.67 11.09
C THR A 42 -6.72 -1.29 10.07
N ASN A 43 -7.12 -0.98 8.83
CA ASN A 43 -6.26 -0.30 7.87
C ASN A 43 -6.33 1.22 8.11
N PHE A 44 -5.26 1.83 8.60
CA PHE A 44 -5.17 3.29 8.71
C PHE A 44 -4.91 3.87 7.33
N GLU A 45 -5.99 4.15 6.60
CA GLU A 45 -5.93 4.69 5.25
C GLU A 45 -5.73 6.21 5.29
N GLY A 46 -4.49 6.63 5.52
CA GLY A 46 -4.12 8.02 5.62
C GLY A 46 -2.64 8.22 5.86
N THR A 47 -2.24 9.47 5.91
CA THR A 47 -0.91 9.93 6.33
C THR A 47 -1.08 10.99 7.40
N ILE A 48 -0.12 11.05 8.33
CA ILE A 48 -0.09 12.06 9.38
C ILE A 48 0.72 13.27 8.92
N LEU A 49 0.14 14.46 9.06
CA LEU A 49 0.87 15.73 9.00
C LEU A 49 1.52 15.96 10.36
N GLY A 50 2.78 15.59 10.51
CA GLY A 50 3.51 15.66 11.77
C GLY A 50 4.75 16.55 11.73
N SER A 51 5.70 16.24 12.61
CA SER A 51 6.98 16.93 12.81
C SER A 51 7.81 17.09 11.54
N HIS A 52 7.75 16.13 10.61
CA HIS A 52 8.51 16.16 9.37
C HIS A 52 7.84 16.98 8.25
N GLY A 53 6.59 17.42 8.46
CA GLY A 53 5.81 18.16 7.48
C GLY A 53 5.46 17.32 6.24
N GLY A 54 5.58 17.93 5.06
CA GLY A 54 5.25 17.32 3.77
C GLY A 54 4.42 18.26 2.92
N TRP A 55 4.13 17.84 1.70
CA TRP A 55 3.27 18.57 0.77
C TRP A 55 2.36 17.61 0.00
N PRO A 56 1.19 18.07 -0.46
CA PRO A 56 0.27 17.22 -1.21
C PRO A 56 0.93 16.59 -2.44
N LEU A 57 0.91 15.25 -2.52
CA LEU A 57 1.35 14.47 -3.69
C LEU A 57 0.19 13.90 -4.51
N LYS A 58 -1.04 14.29 -4.18
CA LYS A 58 -2.25 13.97 -4.94
C LYS A 58 -3.06 15.22 -5.25
N GLY A 59 -3.87 15.13 -6.30
CA GLY A 59 -4.88 16.13 -6.63
C GLY A 59 -6.10 16.03 -5.73
N SER A 60 -7.30 15.95 -6.31
CA SER A 60 -8.58 15.99 -5.58
C SER A 60 -8.77 14.87 -4.55
N PHE A 61 -8.00 13.79 -4.62
CA PHE A 61 -8.02 12.69 -3.66
C PHE A 61 -6.98 12.85 -2.54
N PHE A 62 -6.29 13.98 -2.42
CA PHE A 62 -5.38 14.21 -1.31
C PHE A 62 -6.09 14.16 0.05
N GLY A 63 -5.46 13.52 1.04
CA GLY A 63 -5.89 13.58 2.42
C GLY A 63 -4.74 13.35 3.39
N CYS A 64 -4.70 14.18 4.42
CA CYS A 64 -3.87 13.96 5.60
C CYS A 64 -4.69 14.20 6.88
N SER A 65 -4.14 13.75 8.00
CA SER A 65 -4.74 13.91 9.32
C SER A 65 -3.72 14.47 10.30
N ASP A 66 -4.19 15.24 11.29
CA ASP A 66 -3.36 15.60 12.44
C ASP A 66 -3.10 14.35 13.32
N PRO A 67 -2.01 14.32 14.11
CA PRO A 67 -1.66 13.16 14.95
C PRO A 67 -2.77 12.72 15.92
N VAL A 68 -3.66 13.64 16.31
CA VAL A 68 -4.80 13.36 17.22
C VAL A 68 -5.71 12.24 16.71
N VAL A 69 -5.78 12.01 15.40
CA VAL A 69 -6.55 10.89 14.83
C VAL A 69 -6.05 9.54 15.35
N LEU A 70 -4.75 9.39 15.61
CA LEU A 70 -4.23 8.15 16.18
C LEU A 70 -4.70 7.96 17.63
N ASP A 71 -4.86 9.05 18.40
CA ASP A 71 -5.49 9.01 19.74
C ASP A 71 -6.96 8.59 19.64
N THR A 72 -7.65 9.05 18.60
CA THR A 72 -9.01 8.60 18.29
C THR A 72 -9.06 7.11 18.00
N LEU A 73 -8.14 6.57 17.18
CA LEU A 73 -8.07 5.12 16.89
C LEU A 73 -7.78 4.29 18.14
N ARG A 74 -6.85 4.75 19.00
CA ARG A 74 -6.60 4.12 20.31
C ARG A 74 -7.86 4.13 21.16
N ALA A 75 -8.55 5.26 21.24
CA ALA A 75 -9.78 5.38 22.00
C ALA A 75 -10.89 4.48 21.44
N ILE A 76 -10.97 4.25 20.14
CA ILE A 76 -11.93 3.31 19.54
C ILE A 76 -11.66 1.87 20.01
N GLY A 77 -10.41 1.52 20.25
CA GLY A 77 -9.97 0.22 20.76
C GLY A 77 -8.89 -0.45 19.90
N PHE A 78 -8.52 0.16 18.76
CA PHE A 78 -7.51 -0.39 17.86
C PHE A 78 -6.13 -0.43 18.53
N ARG A 79 -5.46 -1.56 18.35
CA ARG A 79 -4.08 -1.78 18.80
C ARG A 79 -3.15 -2.22 17.68
N ALA A 80 -3.71 -2.62 16.54
CA ALA A 80 -3.00 -3.07 15.36
C ALA A 80 -3.42 -2.27 14.12
N LEU A 81 -2.46 -1.83 13.31
CA LEU A 81 -2.70 -1.04 12.10
C LEU A 81 -2.00 -1.66 10.88
N SER A 82 -2.70 -1.75 9.76
CA SER A 82 -2.03 -1.69 8.46
C SER A 82 -1.78 -0.23 8.14
N LEU A 83 -0.54 0.08 7.74
CA LEU A 83 -0.14 1.37 7.19
C LEU A 83 0.10 1.28 5.68
N SER A 84 -0.15 0.10 5.08
CA SER A 84 0.00 -0.12 3.64
C SER A 84 -1.29 0.24 2.93
N ASN A 85 -1.31 1.39 2.26
CA ASN A 85 -2.44 1.85 1.47
C ASN A 85 -2.01 2.95 0.51
N ASN A 86 -2.89 3.28 -0.43
CA ASN A 86 -2.64 4.31 -1.42
C ASN A 86 -2.50 5.72 -0.81
N HIS A 87 -3.01 6.01 0.39
CA HIS A 87 -2.92 7.33 1.05
C HIS A 87 -1.71 7.51 1.97
N ALA A 88 -0.97 6.44 2.24
CA ALA A 88 0.18 6.47 3.15
C ALA A 88 1.33 7.38 2.66
N PHE A 89 1.32 7.74 1.37
CA PHE A 89 2.32 8.60 0.74
C PHE A 89 1.77 9.97 0.31
N ASP A 90 0.57 10.37 0.76
CA ASP A 90 -0.08 11.62 0.32
C ASP A 90 0.73 12.89 0.67
N LEU A 91 1.61 12.82 1.68
CA LEU A 91 2.53 13.87 2.11
C LEU A 91 4.01 13.55 1.77
N GLY A 92 4.24 12.53 0.95
CA GLY A 92 5.58 12.08 0.56
C GLY A 92 6.40 11.47 1.70
N PRO A 93 7.74 11.41 1.53
CA PRO A 93 8.65 10.86 2.52
C PRO A 93 8.48 11.45 3.93
N SER A 94 8.22 12.76 4.04
CA SER A 94 7.97 13.41 5.33
C SER A 94 6.69 12.90 6.01
N GLY A 95 5.63 12.68 5.24
CA GLY A 95 4.39 12.07 5.75
C GLY A 95 4.58 10.65 6.24
N VAL A 96 5.37 9.86 5.50
CA VAL A 96 5.74 8.51 5.90
C VAL A 96 6.45 8.51 7.25
N LEU A 97 7.50 9.33 7.40
CA LEU A 97 8.27 9.44 8.63
C LEU A 97 7.42 9.94 9.81
N SER A 98 6.60 10.97 9.59
CA SER A 98 5.66 11.48 10.61
C SER A 98 4.66 10.43 11.05
N THR A 99 4.14 9.64 10.11
CA THR A 99 3.17 8.58 10.41
C THR A 99 3.82 7.48 11.24
N LEU A 100 5.02 7.04 10.86
CA LEU A 100 5.78 6.06 11.65
C LEU A 100 6.03 6.56 13.07
N GLU A 101 6.55 7.78 13.21
CA GLU A 101 6.86 8.37 14.51
C GLU A 101 5.61 8.44 15.41
N GLU A 102 4.48 8.91 14.89
CA GLU A 102 3.26 9.09 15.68
C GLU A 102 2.53 7.77 16.01
N VAL A 103 2.67 6.76 15.16
CA VAL A 103 2.16 5.40 15.39
C VAL A 103 3.02 4.67 16.44
N GLU A 104 4.34 4.78 16.34
CA GLU A 104 5.31 4.22 17.30
C GLU A 104 5.16 4.85 18.69
N LYS A 105 5.04 6.18 18.77
CA LYS A 105 4.77 6.93 20.02
C LYS A 105 3.53 6.45 20.78
N ARG A 106 2.58 5.84 20.07
CA ARG A 106 1.31 5.35 20.63
C ARG A 106 1.29 3.84 20.81
N ASP A 107 2.41 3.15 20.63
CA ASP A 107 2.54 1.69 20.79
C ASP A 107 1.51 0.90 19.97
N PHE A 108 1.28 1.29 18.72
CA PHE A 108 0.51 0.45 17.79
C PHE A 108 1.40 -0.66 17.24
N LEU A 109 0.85 -1.87 17.15
CA LEU A 109 1.43 -2.92 16.31
C LEU A 109 1.15 -2.56 14.85
N HIS A 110 2.16 -2.27 14.04
CA HIS A 110 1.93 -1.82 12.66
C HIS A 110 2.84 -2.48 11.64
N ALA A 111 2.38 -2.56 10.38
CA ALA A 111 3.17 -3.08 9.27
C ALA A 111 2.86 -2.34 7.96
N GLY A 112 3.76 -2.51 6.98
CA GLY A 112 3.55 -2.09 5.59
C GLY A 112 3.96 -0.66 5.24
N LEU A 113 4.59 0.04 6.18
CA LEU A 113 5.19 1.36 6.00
C LEU A 113 6.53 1.37 6.75
N GLY A 114 7.55 2.06 6.22
CA GLY A 114 8.91 1.96 6.77
C GLY A 114 9.88 2.95 6.12
N ARG A 115 11.07 3.04 6.73
CA ARG A 115 12.14 3.98 6.37
C ARG A 115 12.95 3.50 5.17
N ASP A 116 12.92 2.20 4.91
CA ASP A 116 13.57 1.56 3.78
C ASP A 116 12.86 0.24 3.40
N HIS A 117 13.36 -0.44 2.36
CA HIS A 117 12.76 -1.68 1.86
C HIS A 117 12.91 -2.84 2.84
N THR A 118 14.02 -2.89 3.58
CA THR A 118 14.26 -3.92 4.59
C THR A 118 13.28 -3.84 5.75
N GLU A 119 12.96 -2.64 6.23
CA GLU A 119 11.99 -2.42 7.29
C GLU A 119 10.57 -2.79 6.85
N VAL A 120 10.10 -2.28 5.70
CA VAL A 120 8.73 -2.56 5.22
C VAL A 120 8.47 -4.03 4.95
N SER A 121 9.52 -4.81 4.71
CA SER A 121 9.43 -6.24 4.39
C SER A 121 9.37 -7.15 5.62
N ARG A 122 9.62 -6.64 6.82
CA ARG A 122 9.61 -7.43 8.06
C ARG A 122 8.19 -7.58 8.61
N PRO A 123 7.81 -8.76 9.13
CA PRO A 123 6.59 -8.87 9.91
C PRO A 123 6.75 -8.10 11.21
N SER A 124 5.70 -7.40 11.63
CA SER A 124 5.65 -6.76 12.95
C SER A 124 5.02 -7.73 13.94
N THR A 125 5.73 -8.06 15.01
CA THR A 125 5.33 -9.13 15.95
C THR A 125 5.12 -8.60 17.37
N ALA A 126 4.13 -9.14 18.07
CA ALA A 126 3.91 -8.89 19.50
C ALA A 126 3.36 -10.13 20.21
N THR A 127 3.46 -10.16 21.54
CA THR A 127 2.75 -11.13 22.38
C THR A 127 1.52 -10.48 23.00
N ILE A 128 0.33 -11.00 22.66
CA ILE A 128 -0.97 -10.46 23.10
C ILE A 128 -1.76 -11.60 23.73
N GLY A 129 -2.19 -11.44 24.99
CA GLY A 129 -2.91 -12.51 25.71
C GLY A 129 -2.13 -13.82 25.81
N GLY A 130 -0.78 -13.75 25.87
CA GLY A 130 0.09 -14.93 25.89
C GLY A 130 0.28 -15.62 24.53
N ARG A 131 -0.20 -15.03 23.43
CA ARG A 131 -0.05 -15.56 22.07
C ARG A 131 0.82 -14.64 21.22
N ARG A 132 1.70 -15.24 20.43
CA ARG A 132 2.47 -14.51 19.40
C ARG A 132 1.54 -14.15 18.24
N VAL A 133 1.54 -12.88 17.88
CA VAL A 133 0.77 -12.33 16.76
C VAL A 133 1.74 -11.59 15.86
N ALA A 134 1.54 -11.70 14.54
CA ALA A 134 2.31 -10.98 13.54
C ALA A 134 1.40 -10.28 12.54
N ILE A 135 1.87 -9.16 12.01
CA ILE A 135 1.21 -8.40 10.94
C ILE A 135 2.21 -8.25 9.79
N VAL A 136 1.73 -8.59 8.59
CA VAL A 136 2.36 -8.25 7.32
C VAL A 136 1.32 -7.46 6.53
N ALA A 137 1.73 -6.34 5.94
CA ALA A 137 0.86 -5.52 5.10
C ALA A 137 1.63 -5.10 3.85
N MET A 138 0.93 -5.06 2.71
CA MET A 138 1.49 -4.73 1.40
C MET A 138 0.42 -4.04 0.55
N ASP A 139 0.84 -3.14 -0.34
CA ASP A 139 -0.01 -2.39 -1.24
C ASP A 139 0.17 -2.86 -2.69
N GLY A 140 -0.95 -3.18 -3.33
CA GLY A 140 -1.02 -3.66 -4.71
C GLY A 140 -0.93 -2.55 -5.77
N GLY A 141 -1.06 -1.28 -5.36
CA GLY A 141 -1.24 -0.15 -6.25
C GLY A 141 -2.68 0.00 -6.79
N PRO A 142 -2.89 0.86 -7.81
CA PRO A 142 -1.86 1.55 -8.58
C PRO A 142 -1.28 2.77 -7.82
N GLY A 143 0.05 2.82 -7.70
CA GLY A 143 0.80 3.98 -7.23
C GLY A 143 2.13 4.06 -7.98
N PRO A 144 2.68 5.26 -8.23
CA PRO A 144 4.01 5.40 -8.80
C PRO A 144 5.07 4.79 -7.89
N ASP A 145 6.16 4.32 -8.49
CA ASP A 145 7.24 3.59 -7.85
C ASP A 145 7.83 4.37 -6.67
N PHE A 146 7.89 5.71 -6.77
CA PHE A 146 8.39 6.57 -5.71
C PHE A 146 7.63 6.50 -4.38
N MET A 147 6.40 5.97 -4.36
CA MET A 147 5.64 5.75 -3.13
C MET A 147 6.14 4.56 -2.30
N TYR A 148 6.83 3.62 -2.94
CA TYR A 148 7.25 2.38 -2.31
C TYR A 148 8.67 2.48 -1.77
N ALA A 149 8.91 1.91 -0.60
CA ALA A 149 10.21 1.98 0.05
C ALA A 149 11.30 1.29 -0.79
N ALA A 150 12.51 1.86 -0.77
CA ALA A 150 13.67 1.30 -1.44
C ALA A 150 14.89 1.37 -0.52
N ASN A 151 15.75 0.36 -0.56
CA ASN A 151 17.07 0.44 0.05
C ASN A 151 17.99 1.32 -0.80
N ALA A 152 19.04 1.85 -0.18
CA ALA A 152 20.11 2.49 -0.93
C ALA A 152 20.89 1.45 -1.76
N ASP A 153 21.41 1.89 -2.90
CA ASP A 153 22.39 1.17 -3.70
C ASP A 153 23.53 2.13 -4.14
N ASP A 154 24.48 1.65 -4.94
CA ASP A 154 25.63 2.44 -5.39
C ASP A 154 25.25 3.70 -6.18
N ASN A 155 24.04 3.76 -6.74
CA ASN A 155 23.58 4.83 -7.62
C ASN A 155 22.43 5.66 -7.02
N ARG A 156 21.70 5.12 -6.03
CA ARG A 156 20.46 5.70 -5.52
C ARG A 156 20.41 5.68 -3.99
N PRO A 157 20.03 6.80 -3.34
CA PRO A 157 19.76 6.79 -1.91
C PRO A 157 18.51 5.94 -1.61
N GLY A 158 18.47 5.38 -0.41
CA GLY A 158 17.27 4.73 0.10
C GLY A 158 16.14 5.74 0.28
N ARG A 159 14.90 5.24 0.32
CA ARG A 159 13.73 6.08 0.55
C ARG A 159 12.70 5.39 1.44
N PRO A 160 12.05 6.15 2.33
CA PRO A 160 10.90 5.66 3.07
C PRO A 160 9.71 5.47 2.13
N GLY A 161 8.81 4.57 2.48
CA GLY A 161 7.62 4.33 1.67
C GLY A 161 6.83 3.11 2.10
N VAL A 162 5.93 2.70 1.22
CA VAL A 162 4.99 1.60 1.43
C VAL A 162 5.62 0.24 1.05
N ASN A 163 5.23 -0.85 1.72
CA ASN A 163 5.58 -2.20 1.28
C ASN A 163 4.82 -2.56 0.01
N ARG A 164 5.52 -3.02 -1.02
CA ARG A 164 4.95 -3.24 -2.34
C ARG A 164 4.52 -4.69 -2.60
N LEU A 165 3.39 -4.86 -3.28
CA LEU A 165 3.09 -6.02 -4.12
C LEU A 165 2.81 -5.52 -5.53
N ARG A 166 3.81 -5.41 -6.41
CA ARG A 166 3.63 -4.79 -7.73
C ARG A 166 2.62 -5.60 -8.55
N LEU A 167 1.50 -4.96 -8.87
CA LEU A 167 0.51 -5.45 -9.83
C LEU A 167 0.60 -4.60 -11.10
N SER A 168 0.88 -5.25 -12.23
CA SER A 168 0.82 -4.61 -13.55
C SER A 168 -0.52 -4.92 -14.20
N GLN A 169 -1.30 -3.89 -14.55
CA GLN A 169 -2.55 -4.11 -15.29
C GLN A 169 -2.24 -4.52 -16.72
N VAL A 170 -2.95 -5.54 -17.19
CA VAL A 170 -2.84 -6.05 -18.56
C VAL A 170 -4.21 -5.99 -19.21
N ILE A 171 -4.25 -5.40 -20.40
CA ILE A 171 -5.42 -5.36 -21.27
C ILE A 171 -5.27 -6.51 -22.26
N GLU A 172 -6.17 -7.48 -22.18
CA GLU A 172 -6.19 -8.62 -23.08
C GLU A 172 -7.04 -8.28 -24.31
N VAL A 173 -6.51 -8.57 -25.49
CA VAL A 173 -7.14 -8.30 -26.78
C VAL A 173 -7.00 -9.52 -27.69
N ASP A 174 -7.97 -9.72 -28.58
CA ASP A 174 -7.86 -10.79 -29.58
C ASP A 174 -6.72 -10.56 -30.58
N GLY A 175 -6.43 -11.56 -31.41
CA GLY A 175 -5.35 -11.47 -32.39
C GLY A 175 -5.51 -10.31 -33.37
N THR A 176 -6.72 -10.07 -33.87
CA THR A 176 -7.02 -8.99 -34.83
C THR A 176 -6.75 -7.61 -34.23
N ALA A 177 -7.27 -7.36 -33.02
CA ALA A 177 -7.06 -6.11 -32.31
C ALA A 177 -5.59 -5.91 -31.91
N PHE A 178 -4.90 -6.99 -31.49
CA PHE A 178 -3.47 -6.93 -31.21
C PHE A 178 -2.66 -6.50 -32.43
N ASP A 179 -2.90 -7.11 -33.59
CA ASP A 179 -2.22 -6.77 -34.85
C ASP A 179 -2.50 -5.32 -35.27
N GLN A 180 -3.72 -4.84 -35.06
CA GLN A 180 -4.09 -3.45 -35.33
C GLN A 180 -3.38 -2.47 -34.38
N ILE A 181 -3.31 -2.77 -33.08
CA ILE A 181 -2.61 -1.96 -32.09
C ILE A 181 -1.11 -1.90 -32.42
N GLN A 182 -0.52 -3.03 -32.79
CA GLN A 182 0.88 -3.09 -33.24
C GLN A 182 1.10 -2.21 -34.46
N ALA A 183 0.26 -2.35 -35.49
CA ALA A 183 0.37 -1.57 -36.71
C ALA A 183 0.19 -0.07 -36.46
N ILE A 184 -0.69 0.33 -35.53
CA ILE A 184 -0.84 1.74 -35.13
C ILE A 184 0.44 2.23 -34.45
N ARG A 185 0.92 1.53 -33.41
CA ARG A 185 2.15 1.87 -32.69
C ARG A 185 3.33 2.09 -33.66
N ASP A 186 3.50 1.17 -34.59
CA ASP A 186 4.61 1.19 -35.54
C ASP A 186 4.45 2.34 -36.56
N LYS A 187 3.23 2.61 -37.05
CA LYS A 187 2.95 3.72 -37.98
C LYS A 187 3.09 5.10 -37.37
N VAL A 188 2.76 5.27 -36.08
CA VAL A 188 2.99 6.53 -35.37
C VAL A 188 4.46 6.69 -34.93
N GLY A 189 5.28 5.64 -35.10
CA GLY A 189 6.68 5.65 -34.73
C GLY A 189 6.92 5.62 -33.22
N TYR A 190 6.02 5.02 -32.44
CA TYR A 190 6.18 4.94 -30.98
C TYR A 190 7.25 3.92 -30.60
N THR A 191 8.34 4.42 -30.03
CA THR A 191 9.57 3.65 -29.77
C THR A 191 9.68 3.19 -28.31
N ALA A 192 10.72 2.41 -28.02
CA ALA A 192 11.08 2.07 -26.65
C ALA A 192 11.50 3.29 -25.80
N ILE A 193 12.01 4.35 -26.45
CA ILE A 193 12.36 5.61 -25.79
C ILE A 193 11.07 6.33 -25.36
N ASP A 194 10.05 6.36 -26.23
CA ASP A 194 8.75 6.95 -25.90
C ASP A 194 8.08 6.20 -24.76
N LEU A 195 8.12 4.86 -24.78
CA LEU A 195 7.62 4.05 -23.67
C LEU A 195 8.35 4.35 -22.35
N THR A 196 9.67 4.55 -22.41
CA THR A 196 10.48 4.89 -21.23
C THR A 196 10.11 6.27 -20.71
N ASN A 197 9.96 7.26 -21.58
CA ASN A 197 9.57 8.63 -21.22
C ASN A 197 8.15 8.66 -20.62
N ASP A 198 7.20 7.98 -21.24
CA ASP A 198 5.81 7.89 -20.76
C ASP A 198 5.69 7.11 -19.44
N SER A 199 6.65 6.21 -19.16
CA SER A 199 6.66 5.44 -17.91
C SER A 199 7.16 6.24 -16.72
N GLN A 200 7.90 7.34 -16.96
CA GLN A 200 8.38 8.20 -15.88
C GLN A 200 7.21 8.66 -14.99
N PRO A 201 7.42 8.74 -13.67
CA PRO A 201 8.68 8.53 -12.94
C PRO A 201 9.03 7.06 -12.63
N ASP A 202 8.30 6.11 -13.20
CA ASP A 202 8.50 4.68 -13.00
C ASP A 202 9.39 4.08 -14.10
N ASP A 203 9.92 2.89 -13.85
CA ASP A 203 10.57 2.10 -14.89
C ASP A 203 9.51 1.48 -15.83
N PRO A 204 9.78 1.35 -17.15
CA PRO A 204 8.85 0.72 -18.07
C PRO A 204 8.57 -0.74 -17.69
N PRO A 205 7.34 -1.24 -17.92
CA PRO A 205 6.99 -2.62 -17.60
C PRO A 205 7.84 -3.61 -18.41
N ARG A 206 8.20 -4.74 -17.80
CA ARG A 206 8.83 -5.87 -18.53
C ARG A 206 7.79 -6.56 -19.41
N LEU A 207 7.91 -6.35 -20.72
CA LEU A 207 7.04 -6.93 -21.74
C LEU A 207 7.57 -8.28 -22.24
N ALA A 208 6.67 -9.20 -22.56
CA ALA A 208 6.95 -10.37 -23.40
C ALA A 208 6.87 -9.96 -24.89
N PRO A 209 7.98 -9.79 -25.62
CA PRO A 209 7.97 -9.12 -26.94
C PRO A 209 7.07 -9.78 -27.98
N GLU A 210 6.88 -11.10 -27.89
CA GLU A 210 6.08 -11.90 -28.82
C GLU A 210 4.57 -11.78 -28.60
N SER A 211 4.14 -11.37 -27.41
CA SER A 211 2.73 -11.43 -27.01
C SER A 211 2.23 -10.19 -26.27
N GLU A 212 3.09 -9.20 -26.01
CA GLU A 212 2.77 -7.98 -25.28
C GLU A 212 3.28 -6.71 -25.98
N ILE A 213 2.45 -5.66 -25.96
CA ILE A 213 2.74 -4.34 -26.50
C ILE A 213 2.55 -3.30 -25.39
N GLY A 214 3.53 -2.44 -25.19
CA GLY A 214 3.44 -1.29 -24.27
C GLY A 214 3.18 0.01 -25.02
N ILE A 215 2.15 0.77 -24.61
CA ILE A 215 1.88 2.14 -25.10
C ILE A 215 1.38 2.97 -23.91
N SER A 216 2.01 4.11 -23.62
CA SER A 216 1.61 5.07 -22.59
C SER A 216 1.25 4.41 -21.26
N ARG A 217 2.13 3.51 -20.78
CA ARG A 217 2.01 2.69 -19.54
C ARG A 217 0.99 1.55 -19.59
N ALA A 218 0.16 1.44 -20.62
CA ALA A 218 -0.73 0.31 -20.82
C ALA A 218 0.02 -0.88 -21.44
N VAL A 219 -0.25 -2.08 -20.95
CA VAL A 219 0.25 -3.33 -21.52
C VAL A 219 -0.91 -4.05 -22.20
N PHE A 220 -0.82 -4.24 -23.51
CA PHE A 220 -1.77 -5.02 -24.30
C PHE A 220 -1.20 -6.42 -24.53
N ARG A 221 -1.96 -7.46 -24.20
CA ARG A 221 -1.55 -8.86 -24.39
C ARG A 221 -2.44 -9.55 -25.41
N ARG A 222 -1.81 -10.25 -26.37
CA ARG A 222 -2.52 -11.13 -27.30
C ARG A 222 -3.20 -12.26 -26.52
N SER A 223 -4.49 -12.46 -26.77
CA SER A 223 -5.36 -13.38 -26.05
C SER A 223 -6.43 -13.93 -27.00
N GLU A 224 -7.24 -14.89 -26.55
CA GLU A 224 -8.43 -15.36 -27.27
C GLU A 224 -9.70 -14.54 -26.91
N ARG A 225 -9.57 -13.63 -25.94
CA ARG A 225 -10.68 -12.81 -25.43
C ARG A 225 -10.24 -11.38 -25.15
N PHE A 226 -11.23 -10.50 -25.13
CA PHE A 226 -11.08 -9.17 -24.54
C PHE A 226 -11.24 -9.25 -23.03
N GLY A 227 -10.41 -8.52 -22.29
CA GLY A 227 -10.53 -8.46 -20.85
C GLY A 227 -9.44 -7.67 -20.16
N ARG A 228 -9.47 -7.70 -18.83
CA ARG A 228 -8.44 -7.11 -17.98
C ARG A 228 -7.93 -8.19 -17.03
N SER A 229 -6.63 -8.28 -16.92
CA SER A 229 -5.95 -9.14 -15.94
C SER A 229 -4.85 -8.35 -15.24
N VAL A 230 -4.20 -8.99 -14.26
CA VAL A 230 -3.04 -8.42 -13.56
C VAL A 230 -1.89 -9.41 -13.62
N LYS A 231 -0.68 -8.89 -13.76
CA LYS A 231 0.56 -9.63 -13.54
C LYS A 231 1.11 -9.24 -12.18
N ILE A 232 1.34 -10.25 -11.33
CA ILE A 232 1.99 -10.06 -10.03
C ILE A 232 3.49 -10.14 -10.26
N ASP A 233 4.25 -9.21 -9.69
CA ASP A 233 5.70 -9.29 -9.67
C ASP A 233 6.17 -10.42 -8.75
N GLU A 234 6.95 -11.35 -9.30
CA GLU A 234 7.37 -12.56 -8.59
C GLU A 234 8.33 -12.26 -7.43
N ALA A 235 9.17 -11.22 -7.55
CA ALA A 235 10.12 -10.86 -6.50
C ALA A 235 9.38 -10.23 -5.31
N ASP A 236 8.41 -9.36 -5.57
CA ASP A 236 7.52 -8.83 -4.53
C ASP A 236 6.68 -9.94 -3.88
N LEU A 237 6.10 -10.85 -4.68
CA LEU A 237 5.33 -11.97 -4.17
C LEU A 237 6.16 -12.88 -3.26
N ALA A 238 7.34 -13.31 -3.73
CA ALA A 238 8.23 -14.18 -2.98
C ALA A 238 8.68 -13.55 -1.66
N ARG A 239 9.04 -12.25 -1.67
CA ARG A 239 9.43 -11.52 -0.47
C ARG A 239 8.30 -11.46 0.57
N ASN A 240 7.10 -11.11 0.12
CA ASN A 240 5.95 -11.02 1.01
C ASN A 240 5.56 -12.39 1.60
N LEU A 241 5.63 -13.46 0.80
CA LEU A 241 5.43 -14.83 1.29
C LEU A 241 6.52 -15.25 2.29
N ALA A 242 7.78 -14.88 2.05
CA ALA A 242 8.87 -15.15 2.99
C ALA A 242 8.69 -14.41 4.32
N SER A 243 8.18 -13.17 4.27
CA SER A 243 7.82 -12.38 5.46
C SER A 243 6.73 -13.07 6.30
N ILE A 244 5.69 -13.59 5.63
CA ILE A 244 4.61 -14.36 6.26
C ILE A 244 5.14 -15.66 6.87
N ALA A 245 6.04 -16.37 6.18
CA ALA A 245 6.60 -17.64 6.65
C ALA A 245 7.56 -17.47 7.85
N ALA A 246 8.22 -16.32 7.99
CA ALA A 246 9.15 -16.04 9.08
C ALA A 246 8.48 -15.56 10.39
N ALA A 247 7.18 -15.27 10.35
CA ALA A 247 6.41 -14.61 11.40
C ALA A 247 6.11 -15.49 12.63
#